data_AF-A0A9Q9IQQ5-F1
#
_entry.id   AF-A0A9Q9IQQ5-F1
#
_cell.length_a   1.000
_cell.length_b   1.000
_cell.length_c   1.000
_cell.angle_alpha   90.00
_cell.angle_beta   90.00
_cell.angle_gamma   90.00
#
_symmetry.space_group_name_H-M   'P 1'
#
loop_
_entity.id
_entity.type
_entity.pdbx_description
1 polymer ?
#
loop_
_entity_poly.entity_id
_entity_poly.type
_entity_poly.pdbx_seq_one_letter_code
_entity_poly.pdbx_strand_id
1 'polypeptide(L)'
;MTTSARDEQDRRDEDNRLWAHGIHIDDSIVQRGNYFLVAQSMLVVAYSILLSVSQQVHRLAVATTIIAVVGMVLAAVWGYVSWWGVQYLRHVQEAAVNRLPEYKQTRETWRPRRRVSALSVFTYVMPSMAAVMWGAFLVFI
;
A
#
# COMPACT_ATOMS: atom_id res chain seq x y z
N MET A 1 40.30 20.65 -13.65
CA MET A 1 38.90 20.35 -13.25
C MET A 1 38.57 21.32 -12.13
N THR A 2 37.79 22.36 -12.41
CA THR A 2 37.51 23.47 -11.48
C THR A 2 36.48 23.03 -10.43
N THR A 3 36.62 23.46 -9.18
CA THR A 3 35.74 23.10 -8.04
C THR A 3 34.26 23.27 -8.38
N SER A 4 33.91 24.33 -9.11
CA SER A 4 32.55 24.61 -9.59
C SER A 4 31.94 23.51 -10.48
N ALA A 5 32.73 22.81 -11.30
CA ALA A 5 32.23 21.71 -12.14
C ALA A 5 31.96 20.44 -11.33
N ARG A 6 32.71 20.26 -10.23
CA ARG A 6 32.50 19.14 -9.29
C ARG A 6 31.25 19.38 -8.45
N ASP A 7 31.06 20.59 -7.96
CA ASP A 7 29.87 20.99 -7.18
C ASP A 7 28.57 20.82 -7.99
N GLU A 8 28.61 21.12 -9.29
CA GLU A 8 27.44 20.96 -10.15
C GLU A 8 27.13 19.49 -10.50
N GLN A 9 28.17 18.65 -10.61
CA GLN A 9 27.99 17.21 -10.83
C GLN A 9 27.48 16.52 -9.56
N ASP A 10 28.02 16.86 -8.39
CA ASP A 10 27.57 16.34 -7.10
C ASP A 10 26.07 16.68 -6.86
N ARG A 11 25.63 17.88 -7.23
CA ARG A 11 24.21 18.28 -7.15
C ARG A 11 23.31 17.45 -8.06
N ARG A 12 23.73 17.17 -9.29
CA ARG A 12 22.97 16.31 -10.22
C ARG A 12 22.85 14.88 -9.71
N ASP A 13 23.92 14.36 -9.10
CA ASP A 13 23.92 13.03 -8.51
C ASP A 13 23.01 12.95 -7.28
N GLU A 14 22.97 13.99 -6.44
CA GLU A 14 22.00 14.10 -5.33
C GLU A 14 20.55 14.08 -5.83
N ASP A 15 20.23 14.86 -6.86
CA ASP A 15 18.88 14.95 -7.42
C ASP A 15 18.47 13.62 -8.05
N ASN A 16 19.38 12.94 -8.75
CA ASN A 16 19.13 11.64 -9.36
C ASN A 16 18.90 10.55 -8.29
N ARG A 17 19.64 10.60 -7.17
CA ARG A 17 19.41 9.71 -6.02
C ARG A 17 18.06 9.96 -5.36
N LEU A 18 17.65 11.22 -5.18
CA LEU A 18 16.35 11.55 -4.61
C LEU A 18 15.21 11.05 -5.50
N TRP A 19 15.34 11.22 -6.81
CA TRP A 19 14.38 10.72 -7.79
C TRP A 19 14.29 9.19 -7.78
N ALA A 20 15.43 8.49 -7.84
CA ALA A 20 15.47 7.03 -7.78
C ALA A 20 14.88 6.48 -6.48
N HIS A 21 15.14 7.15 -5.35
CA HIS A 21 14.55 6.80 -4.05
C HIS A 21 13.03 6.95 -4.06
N GLY A 22 12.51 8.03 -4.65
CA GLY A 22 11.07 8.24 -4.82
C GLY A 22 10.38 7.14 -5.63
N ILE A 23 10.95 6.78 -6.79
CA ILE A 23 10.46 5.67 -7.63
C ILE A 23 10.50 4.35 -6.88
N HIS A 24 11.60 4.07 -6.18
CA HIS A 24 11.75 2.83 -5.43
C HIS A 24 10.69 2.68 -4.34
N ILE A 25 10.38 3.76 -3.61
CA ILE A 25 9.32 3.73 -2.59
C ILE A 25 7.96 3.44 -3.24
N ASP A 26 7.65 4.08 -4.36
CA ASP A 26 6.38 3.89 -5.06
C ASP A 26 6.19 2.43 -5.51
N ASP A 27 7.20 1.87 -6.17
CA ASP A 27 7.21 0.46 -6.60
C ASP A 27 7.08 -0.49 -5.40
N SER A 28 7.78 -0.20 -4.30
CA SER A 28 7.69 -1.01 -3.09
C SER A 28 6.28 -1.02 -2.47
N ILE A 29 5.53 0.08 -2.55
CA ILE A 29 4.16 0.15 -2.03
C ILE A 29 3.24 -0.72 -2.88
N VAL A 30 3.35 -0.63 -4.22
CA VAL A 30 2.56 -1.45 -5.15
C VAL A 30 2.87 -2.93 -4.99
N GLN A 31 4.15 -3.29 -4.94
CA GLN A 31 4.60 -4.68 -4.79
C GLN A 31 4.10 -5.30 -3.49
N ARG A 32 4.22 -4.57 -2.36
CA ARG A 32 3.70 -5.05 -1.08
C ARG A 32 2.16 -5.18 -1.12
N GLY A 33 1.46 -4.28 -1.81
CA GLY A 33 0.01 -4.38 -2.05
C GLY A 33 -0.39 -5.67 -2.75
N ASN A 34 0.38 -6.09 -3.76
CA ASN A 34 0.16 -7.37 -4.43
C ASN A 34 0.34 -8.56 -3.47
N TYR A 35 1.36 -8.55 -2.61
CA TYR A 35 1.54 -9.60 -1.61
C TYR A 35 0.39 -9.68 -0.61
N PHE A 36 -0.16 -8.53 -0.21
CA PHE A 36 -1.35 -8.50 0.63
C PHE A 36 -2.55 -9.15 -0.05
N LEU A 37 -2.82 -8.85 -1.32
CA LEU A 37 -3.91 -9.47 -2.07
C LEU A 37 -3.74 -10.98 -2.19
N VAL A 38 -2.51 -11.45 -2.48
CA VAL A 38 -2.21 -12.88 -2.54
C VAL A 38 -2.50 -13.54 -1.18
N ALA A 39 -2.00 -12.96 -0.09
CA ALA A 39 -2.26 -13.49 1.26
C ALA A 39 -3.75 -13.53 1.61
N GLN A 40 -4.49 -12.45 1.31
CA GLN A 40 -5.94 -12.39 1.51
C GLN A 40 -6.68 -13.43 0.68
N SER A 41 -6.31 -13.60 -0.59
CA SER A 41 -6.92 -14.60 -1.46
C SER A 41 -6.71 -16.03 -0.94
N MET A 42 -5.51 -16.34 -0.44
CA MET A 42 -5.22 -17.64 0.16
C MET A 42 -6.04 -17.90 1.43
N LEU A 43 -6.20 -16.88 2.28
CA LEU A 43 -7.05 -16.97 3.48
C LEU A 43 -8.53 -17.20 3.12
N VAL A 44 -9.04 -16.52 2.08
CA VAL A 44 -10.43 -16.72 1.61
C VAL A 44 -10.63 -18.13 1.07
N VAL A 45 -9.66 -18.67 0.33
CA VAL A 45 -9.71 -20.07 -0.14
C VAL A 45 -9.74 -21.03 1.05
N ALA A 46 -8.84 -20.84 2.02
CA ALA A 46 -8.82 -21.66 3.24
C ALA A 46 -10.14 -21.58 4.01
N TYR A 47 -10.68 -20.37 4.20
CA TYR A 47 -11.98 -20.14 4.82
C TYR A 47 -13.10 -20.88 4.10
N SER A 48 -13.14 -20.81 2.77
CA SER A 48 -14.17 -21.46 1.96
C SER A 48 -14.14 -22.99 2.09
N ILE A 49 -12.94 -23.58 2.11
CA ILE A 49 -12.76 -25.02 2.34
C ILE A 49 -13.27 -25.39 3.73
N LEU A 50 -12.84 -24.68 4.77
CA LEU A 50 -13.29 -24.95 6.14
C LEU A 50 -14.79 -24.75 6.32
N LEU A 51 -15.38 -23.72 5.71
CA LEU A 51 -16.82 -23.48 5.78
C LEU A 51 -17.61 -24.69 5.24
N SER A 52 -17.19 -25.22 4.08
CA SER A 52 -17.86 -26.38 3.47
C SER A 52 -17.80 -27.65 4.34
N VAL A 53 -16.70 -27.87 5.06
CA VAL A 53 -16.55 -29.02 5.96
C VAL A 53 -17.21 -28.77 7.32
N SER A 54 -17.23 -27.51 7.80
CA SER A 54 -17.76 -27.14 9.12
C SER A 54 -19.27 -27.34 9.27
N GLN A 55 -20.02 -27.27 8.17
CA GLN A 55 -21.44 -27.63 8.11
C GLN A 55 -21.70 -29.07 8.59
N GLN A 56 -20.69 -29.95 8.54
CA GLN A 56 -20.79 -31.35 8.98
C GLN A 56 -20.23 -31.60 10.39
N VAL A 57 -19.37 -30.71 10.91
CA VAL A 57 -18.67 -30.92 12.20
C VAL A 57 -18.57 -29.61 13.00
N HIS A 58 -19.32 -29.52 14.10
CA HIS A 58 -19.38 -28.32 14.96
C HIS A 58 -18.03 -27.80 15.46
N ARG A 59 -17.02 -28.67 15.66
CA ARG A 59 -15.67 -28.26 16.08
C ARG A 59 -14.94 -27.40 15.05
N LEU A 60 -15.30 -27.50 13.77
CA LEU A 60 -14.68 -26.71 12.70
C LEU A 60 -15.22 -25.28 12.65
N ALA A 61 -16.40 -24.99 13.23
CA ALA A 61 -16.93 -23.63 13.30
C ALA A 61 -15.96 -22.66 14.00
N VAL A 62 -15.32 -23.12 15.08
CA VAL A 62 -14.30 -22.35 15.81
C VAL A 62 -13.08 -22.03 14.92
N ALA A 63 -12.64 -22.99 14.10
CA ALA A 63 -11.53 -22.77 13.19
C ALA A 63 -11.87 -21.75 12.09
N THR A 64 -13.10 -21.77 11.59
CA THR A 64 -13.61 -20.81 10.61
C THR A 64 -13.64 -19.39 11.18
N THR A 65 -14.08 -19.21 12.43
CA THR A 65 -14.03 -17.92 13.14
C THR A 65 -12.60 -17.42 13.32
N ILE A 66 -11.66 -18.29 13.71
CA ILE A 66 -10.25 -17.91 13.90
C ILE A 66 -9.65 -17.36 12.61
N ILE A 67 -9.90 -18.03 11.47
CA ILE A 67 -9.39 -17.57 10.17
C ILE A 67 -9.98 -16.20 9.81
N ALA A 68 -11.27 -15.99 10.08
CA ALA A 68 -11.89 -14.69 9.81
C ALA A 68 -11.32 -13.56 10.67
N VAL A 69 -11.06 -13.82 11.95
CA VAL A 69 -10.39 -12.86 12.83
C VAL A 69 -8.96 -12.57 12.34
N VAL A 70 -8.20 -13.59 11.96
CA VAL A 70 -6.85 -13.43 11.42
C VAL A 70 -6.87 -12.57 10.15
N GLY A 71 -7.79 -12.83 9.23
CA GLY A 71 -7.97 -12.04 8.02
C GLY A 71 -8.28 -10.56 8.30
N MET A 72 -9.13 -10.30 9.31
CA MET A 72 -9.46 -8.95 9.76
C MET A 72 -8.27 -8.22 10.39
N VAL A 73 -7.53 -8.90 11.27
CA VAL A 73 -6.31 -8.35 11.88
C VAL A 73 -5.27 -8.04 10.81
N LEU A 74 -5.08 -8.93 9.84
CA LEU A 74 -4.14 -8.72 8.74
C LEU A 74 -4.54 -7.49 7.89
N ALA A 75 -5.83 -7.31 7.61
CA ALA A 75 -6.34 -6.13 6.91
C ALA A 75 -6.10 -4.83 7.70
N ALA A 76 -6.29 -4.84 9.02
CA ALA A 76 -6.05 -3.68 9.88
C ALA A 76 -4.55 -3.31 9.95
N VAL A 77 -3.68 -4.30 10.17
CA VAL A 77 -2.22 -4.11 10.18
C VAL A 77 -1.75 -3.56 8.83
N TRP A 78 -2.26 -4.10 7.73
CA TRP A 78 -1.94 -3.61 6.39
C TRP A 78 -2.37 -2.16 6.18
N GLY A 79 -3.59 -1.80 6.59
CA GLY A 79 -4.08 -0.43 6.53
C GLY A 79 -3.19 0.54 7.30
N TYR A 80 -2.73 0.15 8.49
CA TYR A 80 -1.80 0.95 9.30
C TYR A 80 -0.43 1.14 8.63
N VAL A 81 0.19 0.06 8.13
CA VAL A 81 1.48 0.12 7.44
C VAL A 81 1.39 0.95 6.16
N SER A 82 0.31 0.79 5.41
CA SER A 82 0.10 1.50 4.15
C SER A 82 -0.14 3.00 4.40
N TRP A 83 -0.89 3.35 5.45
CA TRP A 83 -1.05 4.75 5.88
C TRP A 83 0.32 5.40 6.13
N TRP A 84 1.20 4.73 6.88
CA TRP A 84 2.53 5.26 7.18
C TRP A 84 3.39 5.41 5.92
N GLY A 85 3.36 4.43 5.02
CA GLY A 85 4.08 4.49 3.73
C GLY A 85 3.66 5.66 2.85
N VAL A 86 2.35 5.94 2.77
CA VAL A 86 1.83 7.09 1.99
C VAL A 86 2.30 8.43 2.59
N GLN A 87 2.32 8.56 3.93
CA GLN A 87 2.80 9.78 4.56
C GLN A 87 4.29 10.01 4.33
N TYR A 88 5.10 8.94 4.35
CA TYR A 88 6.51 9.00 4.02
C TYR A 88 6.74 9.38 2.55
N LEU A 89 6.00 8.76 1.62
CA LEU A 89 6.09 9.09 0.20
C LEU A 89 5.73 10.56 -0.06
N ARG A 90 4.71 11.09 0.61
CA ARG A 90 4.33 12.52 0.51
C ARG A 90 5.47 13.44 0.92
N HIS A 91 6.18 13.14 2.01
CA HIS A 91 7.34 13.93 2.44
C HIS A 91 8.47 13.90 1.40
N VAL A 92 8.76 12.72 0.84
CA VAL A 92 9.79 12.58 -0.21
C VAL A 92 9.39 13.33 -1.48
N GLN A 93 8.11 13.27 -1.87
CA GLN A 93 7.58 14.02 -3.02
C GLN A 93 7.64 15.53 -2.79
N GLU A 94 7.33 16.03 -1.60
CA GLU A 94 7.46 17.45 -1.28
C GLU A 94 8.92 17.92 -1.32
N ALA A 95 9.85 17.12 -0.81
CA ALA A 95 11.28 17.39 -0.93
C ALA A 95 11.73 17.41 -2.41
N ALA A 96 11.24 16.47 -3.23
CA ALA A 96 11.53 16.42 -4.65
C ALA A 96 10.98 17.62 -5.43
N VAL A 97 9.78 18.11 -5.11
CA VAL A 97 9.19 19.32 -5.72
C VAL A 97 10.04 20.57 -5.44
N ASN A 98 10.63 20.66 -4.25
CA ASN A 98 11.46 21.81 -3.88
C ASN A 98 12.84 21.79 -4.54
N ARG A 99 13.38 20.61 -4.88
CA ARG A 99 14.71 20.47 -5.49
C ARG A 99 14.68 20.36 -7.03
N LEU A 100 13.63 19.77 -7.61
CA LEU A 100 13.53 19.57 -9.06
C LEU A 100 12.49 20.53 -9.69
N PRO A 101 12.93 21.62 -10.35
CA PRO A 101 12.03 22.62 -10.94
C PRO A 101 11.19 22.05 -12.11
N GLU A 102 11.72 21.10 -12.87
CA GLU A 102 10.99 20.41 -13.95
C GLU A 102 9.83 19.58 -13.41
N TYR A 103 10.04 18.91 -12.26
CA TYR A 103 9.00 18.16 -11.56
C TYR A 103 7.92 19.09 -11.01
N LYS A 104 8.32 20.25 -10.47
CA LYS A 104 7.39 21.30 -10.03
C LYS A 104 6.53 21.82 -11.19
N GLN A 105 7.14 22.13 -12.33
CA GLN A 105 6.41 22.62 -13.51
C GLN A 105 5.39 21.59 -14.00
N THR A 106 5.79 20.32 -14.04
CA THR A 106 4.90 19.20 -14.40
C THR A 106 3.77 19.05 -13.39
N ARG A 107 4.03 19.17 -12.09
CA ARG A 107 3.00 19.08 -11.03
C ARG A 107 2.03 20.27 -11.03
N GLU A 108 2.49 21.46 -11.39
CA GLU A 108 1.67 22.67 -11.46
C GLU A 108 0.76 22.66 -12.70
N THR A 109 1.27 22.20 -13.85
CA THR A 109 0.46 22.01 -15.06
C THR A 109 -0.47 20.80 -14.95
N TRP A 110 0.01 19.72 -14.32
CA TRP A 110 -0.75 18.51 -14.04
C TRP A 110 -1.36 18.59 -12.62
N ARG A 111 -2.23 19.57 -12.37
CA ARG A 111 -3.13 19.54 -11.22
C ARG A 111 -4.35 18.67 -11.56
N PRO A 112 -4.41 17.40 -11.14
CA PRO A 112 -5.60 16.61 -11.39
C PRO A 112 -6.80 17.26 -10.69
N ARG A 113 -7.91 17.40 -11.42
CA ARG A 113 -9.19 17.93 -10.93
C ARG A 113 -9.77 17.14 -9.75
N ARG A 114 -9.21 15.96 -9.43
CA ARG A 114 -9.55 15.12 -8.28
C ARG A 114 -8.40 15.11 -7.26
N ARG A 115 -8.69 15.51 -6.01
CA ARG A 115 -7.77 15.47 -4.86
C ARG A 115 -7.36 14.06 -4.40
N VAL A 116 -7.90 13.02 -5.03
CA VAL A 116 -7.69 11.64 -4.61
C VAL A 116 -6.60 11.02 -5.46
N SER A 117 -5.40 10.87 -4.88
CA SER A 117 -4.31 10.14 -5.53
C SER A 117 -4.73 8.67 -5.70
N ALA A 118 -4.52 8.10 -6.89
CA ALA A 118 -4.79 6.69 -7.17
C ALA A 118 -4.09 5.79 -6.14
N LEU A 119 -2.90 6.18 -5.70
CA LEU A 119 -2.13 5.51 -4.68
C LEU A 119 -2.87 5.50 -3.33
N SER A 120 -3.47 6.63 -2.92
CA SER A 120 -4.32 6.67 -1.73
C SER A 120 -5.57 5.79 -1.87
N VAL A 121 -6.15 5.70 -3.07
CA VAL A 121 -7.27 4.77 -3.31
C VAL A 121 -6.82 3.33 -3.10
N PHE A 122 -5.72 2.89 -3.72
CA PHE A 122 -5.19 1.54 -3.55
C PHE A 122 -4.84 1.21 -2.09
N THR A 123 -4.17 2.14 -1.40
CA THR A 123 -3.77 2.00 0.01
C THR A 123 -4.95 1.81 0.95
N TYR A 124 -6.07 2.50 0.75
CA TYR A 124 -7.20 2.45 1.68
C TYR A 124 -8.33 1.52 1.24
N VAL A 125 -8.64 1.47 -0.05
CA VAL A 125 -9.77 0.68 -0.57
C VAL A 125 -9.52 -0.81 -0.40
N MET A 126 -8.31 -1.29 -0.70
CA MET A 126 -7.99 -2.71 -0.59
C MET A 126 -8.13 -3.27 0.85
N PRO A 127 -7.48 -2.69 1.88
CA PRO A 127 -7.69 -3.15 3.25
C PRO A 127 -9.13 -2.95 3.74
N SER A 128 -9.79 -1.86 3.34
CA SER A 128 -11.18 -1.62 3.76
C SER A 128 -12.12 -2.68 3.20
N MET A 129 -11.98 -3.03 1.91
CA MET A 129 -12.76 -4.12 1.31
C MET A 129 -12.49 -5.45 1.98
N ALA A 130 -11.23 -5.77 2.28
CA ALA A 130 -10.88 -6.99 3.00
C ALA A 130 -11.48 -7.01 4.42
N ALA A 131 -11.39 -5.91 5.16
CA ALA A 131 -11.98 -5.79 6.50
C ALA A 131 -13.50 -5.96 6.48
N VAL A 132 -14.19 -5.34 5.50
CA VAL A 132 -15.64 -5.49 5.32
C VAL A 132 -16.01 -6.94 4.97
N MET A 133 -15.25 -7.58 4.08
CA MET A 133 -15.45 -8.99 3.72
C MET A 133 -15.32 -9.92 4.95
N TRP A 134 -14.25 -9.77 5.75
CA TRP A 134 -14.07 -10.56 6.96
C TRP A 134 -15.12 -10.26 8.03
N GLY A 135 -15.51 -8.99 8.17
CA GLY A 135 -16.60 -8.60 9.05
C GLY A 135 -17.92 -9.26 8.65
N ALA A 136 -18.24 -9.29 7.35
CA ALA A 136 -19.41 -9.99 6.85
C ALA A 136 -19.34 -11.50 7.15
N PHE A 137 -18.20 -12.14 6.91
CA PHE A 137 -18.00 -13.56 7.23
C PHE A 137 -18.17 -13.88 8.72
N LEU A 138 -17.74 -12.98 9.62
CA LEU A 138 -17.97 -13.13 11.05
C LEU A 138 -19.44 -12.98 11.46
N VAL A 139 -20.21 -12.15 10.75
CA VAL A 139 -21.65 -11.96 11.02
C VAL A 139 -22.50 -13.12 10.47
N PHE A 140 -22.05 -13.75 9.39
CA PHE A 140 -22.79 -14.84 8.72
C PHE A 140 -22.43 -16.26 9.21
N ILE A 141 -21.37 -16.41 10.03
CA ILE A 141 -21.02 -17.67 10.72
C ILE A 141 -21.99 -17.96 11.86
#